data_AF-A0A3B9HAZ2-F1
#
_entry.id   AF-A0A3B9HAZ2-F1
#
_cell.length_a   1.000
_cell.length_b   1.000
_cell.length_c   1.000
_cell.angle_alpha   90.00
_cell.angle_beta   90.00
_cell.angle_gamma   90.00
#
_symmetry.space_group_name_H-M   'P 1'
#
loop_
_entity.id
_entity.type
_entity.pdbx_description
1 polymer ?
#
loop_
_entity_poly.entity_id
_entity_poly.type
_entity_poly.pdbx_seq_one_letter_code
_entity_poly.pdbx_strand_id
1 'polypeptide(L)' 'KYAIVKLPSGETRMILVTCMATIGSVGNSEHSLQVSGKAGRSRWLGKRPRVRGVAMNPVDHPMGGG' A
#
# COMPACT_ATOMS: atom_id res chain seq x y z
N LYS A 1 2.40 -24.77 20.06
CA LYS A 1 1.29 -23.78 20.03
C LYS A 1 1.40 -22.79 18.87
N TYR A 2 2.61 -22.40 18.44
CA TYR A 2 2.82 -21.46 17.35
C TYR A 2 3.56 -22.11 16.17
N ALA A 3 3.38 -21.55 14.97
CA ALA A 3 4.15 -21.83 13.77
C ALA A 3 4.86 -20.55 13.31
N ILE A 4 6.03 -20.68 12.68
CA ILE A 4 6.78 -19.56 12.12
C ILE A 4 6.36 -19.40 10.65
N VAL A 5 5.90 -18.20 10.27
CA VAL A 5 5.46 -17.87 8.91
C VAL A 5 6.22 -16.66 8.42
N LYS A 6 6.69 -16.69 7.16
CA LYS A 6 7.27 -15.53 6.47
C LYS A 6 6.16 -14.81 5.68
N LEU A 7 5.95 -13.53 5.98
CA LEU A 7 4.94 -12.70 5.34
C LEU A 7 5.42 -12.13 4.00
N PRO A 8 4.52 -11.65 3.12
CA PRO A 8 4.90 -10.98 1.87
C PRO A 8 5.76 -9.73 2.06
N SER A 9 5.69 -9.09 3.24
CA SER A 9 6.59 -7.99 3.65
C SER A 9 8.04 -8.45 3.88
N GLY A 10 8.29 -9.77 3.95
CA GLY A 10 9.58 -10.36 4.32
C GLY A 10 9.73 -10.64 5.81
N GLU A 11 8.84 -10.12 6.65
CA GLU A 11 8.81 -10.34 8.10
C GLU A 11 8.59 -11.82 8.45
N THR A 12 9.36 -12.34 9.40
CA THR A 12 9.14 -13.67 9.98
C THR A 12 8.43 -13.52 11.33
N ARG A 13 7.25 -14.15 11.45
CA ARG A 13 6.38 -13.99 12.63
C ARG A 13 5.84 -15.32 13.14
N MET A 14 5.71 -15.43 14.46
CA MET A 14 5.03 -16.54 15.11
C MET A 14 3.51 -16.34 15.10
N ILE A 15 2.77 -17.33 14.60
CA ILE A 15 1.31 -17.33 14.49
C ILE A 15 0.75 -18.56 15.22
N LEU A 16 -0.39 -18.42 15.91
CA LEU A 16 -1.04 -19.54 16.59
C LEU A 16 -1.43 -20.64 15.59
N VAL A 17 -1.16 -21.90 15.94
CA VAL A 17 -1.50 -23.06 15.09
C VAL A 17 -3.02 -23.23 14.91
N THR A 18 -3.82 -22.63 15.79
CA THR A 18 -5.29 -22.65 15.69
C THR A 18 -5.85 -21.70 14.63
N CYS A 19 -5.03 -20.81 14.06
CA CYS A 19 -5.46 -19.90 13.00
C CYS A 19 -5.70 -20.66 11.68
N MET A 20 -6.71 -20.24 10.92
CA MET A 20 -6.97 -20.79 9.60
C MET A 20 -6.00 -20.21 8.56
N ALA A 21 -5.63 -21.04 7.60
CA ALA A 21 -4.86 -20.65 6.43
C ALA A 21 -5.39 -21.38 5.20
N THR A 22 -5.26 -20.76 4.03
CA THR A 22 -5.61 -21.35 2.73
C THR A 22 -4.33 -21.58 1.93
N ILE A 23 -4.23 -22.75 1.29
CA ILE A 23 -3.11 -23.10 0.43
C ILE A 23 -3.28 -22.39 -0.91
N GLY A 24 -2.27 -21.63 -1.33
CA GLY A 24 -2.22 -20.98 -2.64
C GLY A 24 -1.66 -19.57 -2.59
N SER A 25 -1.63 -18.93 -3.76
CA SER A 25 -1.35 -17.50 -3.91
C SER A 25 -2.65 -16.72 -4.09
N VAL A 26 -2.65 -15.45 -3.72
CA VAL A 26 -3.73 -14.53 -4.07
C VAL A 26 -3.71 -14.32 -5.58
N GLY A 27 -4.88 -14.42 -6.23
CA GLY A 27 -5.01 -14.21 -7.67
C GLY A 27 -4.73 -12.76 -8.12
N ASN A 28 -4.78 -12.51 -9.43
CA ASN A 28 -4.50 -11.20 -10.05
C ASN A 28 -3.05 -10.72 -9.82
N SER A 29 -2.07 -11.57 -10.13
CA SER A 29 -0.63 -11.29 -9.97
C SER A 29 -0.13 -10.10 -10.81
N GLU A 30 -0.78 -9.82 -11.94
CA GLU A 30 -0.42 -8.71 -12.84
C GLU A 30 -1.04 -7.37 -12.43
N HIS A 31 -1.77 -7.30 -11.31
CA HIS A 31 -2.41 -6.06 -10.87
C HIS A 31 -1.43 -4.88 -10.72
N SER A 32 -0.18 -5.17 -10.35
CA SER A 32 0.88 -4.17 -10.19
C SER A 32 1.29 -3.50 -11.51
N LEU A 33 1.04 -4.15 -12.66
CA LEU A 33 1.37 -3.63 -13.99
C LEU A 33 0.29 -2.68 -14.53
N GLN A 34 -0.84 -2.54 -13.82
CA GLN A 34 -1.97 -1.74 -14.28
C GLN A 34 -1.66 -0.23 -14.27
N VAL A 35 -1.68 0.40 -15.44
CA VAL A 35 -1.53 1.86 -15.60
C VAL A 35 -2.89 2.55 -15.65
N SER A 36 -3.07 3.61 -14.83
CA SER A 36 -4.36 4.32 -14.75
C SER A 36 -4.66 5.19 -16.00
N GLY A 37 -3.64 5.64 -16.73
CA GLY A 37 -3.76 6.34 -18.02
C GLY A 37 -4.32 7.77 -17.98
N LYS A 38 -5.21 8.11 -17.03
CA LYS A 38 -5.76 9.46 -16.84
C LYS A 38 -6.00 9.77 -15.37
N ALA A 39 -5.94 11.05 -15.01
CA ALA A 39 -6.20 11.52 -13.64
C ALA A 39 -7.60 11.12 -13.12
N GLY A 40 -8.61 11.16 -14.00
CA GLY A 40 -9.99 10.80 -13.64
C GLY A 40 -10.17 9.35 -13.19
N ARG A 41 -9.38 8.40 -13.70
CA ARG A 41 -9.48 6.99 -13.27
C ARG A 41 -9.06 6.82 -11.81
N SER A 42 -8.03 7.54 -11.36
CA SER A 42 -7.63 7.56 -9.94
C SER A 42 -8.74 8.12 -9.05
N ARG A 43 -9.51 9.09 -9.54
CA ARG A 43 -10.66 9.65 -8.82
C ARG A 43 -11.79 8.63 -8.66
N TRP A 44 -12.06 7.79 -9.67
CA TRP A 44 -13.04 6.70 -9.58
C TRP A 44 -12.66 5.64 -8.54
N LEU A 45 -11.37 5.45 -8.30
CA LEU A 45 -10.84 4.59 -7.22
C LEU A 45 -10.90 5.24 -5.83
N GLY A 46 -11.59 6.37 -5.66
CA GLY A 46 -11.72 7.09 -4.39
C GLY A 46 -10.48 7.86 -3.94
N LYS A 47 -9.43 7.93 -4.76
CA LYS A 47 -8.19 8.66 -4.41
C LYS A 47 -8.33 10.14 -4.72
N ARG A 48 -8.14 11.00 -3.72
CA ARG A 48 -8.11 12.47 -3.88
C ARG A 48 -6.70 12.94 -4.31
N PRO A 49 -6.57 14.05 -5.05
CA PRO A 49 -5.26 14.65 -5.33
C PRO A 49 -4.53 15.00 -4.03
N ARG A 50 -3.22 14.74 -3.98
CA ARG A 50 -2.34 15.10 -2.87
C ARG A 50 -1.35 16.16 -3.34
N VAL A 51 -1.32 17.30 -2.65
CA VAL A 51 -0.36 18.38 -2.92
C VAL A 51 0.97 18.02 -2.28
N ARG A 52 2.09 18.25 -2.99
CA ARG A 52 3.44 18.04 -2.46
C ARG A 52 3.77 19.14 -1.45
N GLY A 53 4.51 18.82 -0.39
CA GLY A 53 4.90 19.79 0.65
C GLY A 53 5.67 21.01 0.12
N VAL A 54 6.53 20.81 -0.89
CA VAL A 54 7.29 21.91 -1.53
C VAL A 54 6.43 22.91 -2.30
N ALA A 55 5.19 22.54 -2.63
CA ALA A 55 4.23 23.45 -3.27
C ALA A 55 3.36 24.19 -2.24
N MET A 56 3.62 24.00 -0.95
CA MET A 56 2.88 24.64 0.15
C MET A 56 3.71 25.80 0.75
N ASN A 57 3.12 26.57 1.68
CA ASN A 57 3.83 27.64 2.38
C ASN A 57 4.67 27.09 3.55
N PRO A 58 5.66 27.85 4.07
CA PRO A 58 6.47 27.43 5.23
C PRO A 58 5.67 27.07 6.48
N VAL A 59 4.50 27.69 6.67
CA VAL A 59 3.60 27.42 7.79
C VAL A 59 2.85 26.08 7.63
N ASP A 60 2.63 25.64 6.39
CA ASP A 60 1.80 24.48 6.08
C ASP A 60 2.62 23.17 6.03
N HIS A 61 3.90 23.26 5.66
CA HIS A 61 4.78 22.11 5.54
C HIS A 61 6.25 22.49 5.77
N PRO A 62 7.06 21.66 6.45
CA PRO A 62 8.50 21.91 6.65
C PRO A 62 9.34 22.08 5.38
N MET A 63 8.77 21.79 4.22
CA MET A 63 9.44 21.88 2.90
C MET A 63 8.84 23.02 2.07
N GLY A 64 7.87 23.76 2.61
CA GLY A 64 7.18 24.82 1.92
C GLY A 64 7.93 26.15 1.99
N GLY A 65 7.71 27.01 1.01
CA GLY A 65 8.49 28.24 0.82
C GLY A 65 9.65 28.08 -0.17
N GLY A 66 10.52 29.09 -0.19
CA GLY A 66 11.76 29.10 -0.96
C GLY A 66 12.92 28.52 -0.17
#